data_AF-A0A941N1K3-F1
#
_entry.id   AF-A0A941N1K3-F1
#
_cell.length_a   1.000
_cell.length_b   1.000
_cell.length_c   1.000
_cell.angle_alpha   90.00
_cell.angle_beta   90.00
_cell.angle_gamma   90.00
#
_symmetry.space_group_name_H-M   'P 1'
#
loop_
_entity.id
_entity.type
_entity.pdbx_description
1 polymer ?
#
loop_
_entity_poly.entity_id
_entity_poly.type
_entity_poly.pdbx_seq_one_letter_code
_entity_poly.pdbx_strand_id
1 'polypeptide(L)'
;MHTETRTTDAKARLVLPKSFANATVIIEQVSETELRVRRARVIAEDELPFAEESAAPLSDRDRDRFLALINDPPTPTAALKKAALRHKARRG
;
A
#
# COMPACT_ATOMS: atom_id res chain seq x y z
N MET A 1 20.38 14.69 -12.12
CA MET A 1 19.05 15.34 -11.99
C MET A 1 19.05 16.58 -12.85
N HIS A 2 18.23 16.63 -13.90
CA HIS A 2 18.07 17.84 -14.70
C HIS A 2 16.88 18.62 -14.14
N THR A 3 17.15 19.78 -13.56
CA THR A 3 16.11 20.72 -13.13
C THR A 3 15.93 21.75 -14.24
N GLU A 4 14.73 21.81 -14.81
CA GLU A 4 14.38 22.79 -15.85
C GLU A 4 13.29 23.72 -15.28
N THR A 5 13.59 25.02 -15.20
CA THR A 5 12.61 26.01 -14.78
C THR A 5 11.76 26.42 -15.97
N ARG A 6 10.43 26.33 -15.85
CA ARG A 6 9.47 26.77 -16.86
C ARG A 6 8.49 27.74 -16.23
N THR A 7 8.12 28.76 -16.99
CA THR A 7 7.14 29.78 -16.58
C THR A 7 5.79 29.47 -17.22
N THR A 8 4.72 29.76 -16.49
CA THR A 8 3.36 29.68 -17.03
C THR A 8 3.10 30.78 -18.05
N ASP A 9 2.20 30.52 -18.99
CA ASP A 9 1.72 31.56 -19.91
C ASP A 9 0.71 32.50 -19.23
N ALA A 10 0.24 33.51 -19.96
CA ALA A 10 -0.78 34.46 -19.50
C ALA A 10 -2.14 33.80 -19.13
N LYS A 11 -2.34 32.52 -19.46
CA LYS A 11 -3.52 31.72 -19.11
C LYS A 11 -3.21 30.70 -18.01
N ALA A 12 -2.09 30.88 -17.30
CA ALA A 12 -1.61 30.00 -16.24
C ALA A 12 -1.34 28.54 -16.68
N ARG A 13 -1.03 28.32 -17.96
CA ARG A 13 -0.75 26.97 -18.49
C ARG A 13 0.74 26.66 -18.38
N LEU A 14 1.07 25.44 -17.98
CA LEU A 14 2.44 24.90 -17.95
C LEU A 14 2.60 23.82 -19.02
N VAL A 15 3.64 23.94 -19.85
CA VAL A 15 3.98 22.91 -20.85
C VAL A 15 4.85 21.85 -20.19
N LEU A 16 4.34 20.63 -20.08
CA LEU A 16 5.11 19.49 -19.56
C LEU A 16 6.09 18.93 -20.62
N PRO A 17 7.15 18.21 -20.21
CA PRO A 17 8.04 17.52 -21.14
C PRO A 17 7.30 16.52 -22.04
N LYS A 18 7.86 16.24 -23.23
CA LYS A 18 7.30 15.28 -24.20
C LYS A 18 7.02 13.90 -23.61
N SER A 19 7.75 13.51 -22.56
CA SER A 19 7.49 12.26 -21.86
C SER A 19 6.03 12.18 -21.40
N PHE A 20 5.39 13.26 -20.97
CA PHE A 20 4.01 13.32 -20.50
C PHE A 20 2.94 13.42 -21.62
N ALA A 21 3.31 13.34 -22.89
CA ALA A 21 2.35 13.38 -23.99
C ALA A 21 1.34 12.23 -23.90
N ASN A 22 0.04 12.54 -24.08
CA ASN A 22 -1.09 11.60 -24.00
C ASN A 22 -1.18 10.77 -22.71
N ALA A 23 -0.52 11.21 -21.64
CA ALA A 23 -0.52 10.49 -20.37
C ALA A 23 -1.55 11.07 -19.41
N THR A 24 -2.24 10.20 -18.67
CA THR A 24 -2.98 10.62 -17.47
C THR A 24 -1.98 11.04 -16.40
N VAL A 25 -2.22 12.19 -15.77
CA VAL A 25 -1.35 12.74 -14.72
C VAL A 25 -2.12 12.90 -13.42
N ILE A 26 -1.42 12.72 -12.31
CA ILE A 26 -1.89 13.01 -10.96
C ILE A 26 -1.21 14.31 -10.54
N ILE A 27 -2.01 15.28 -10.09
CA ILE A 27 -1.53 16.57 -9.57
C ILE A 27 -1.82 16.60 -8.07
N GLU A 28 -0.76 16.72 -7.27
CA GLU A 28 -0.81 16.76 -5.81
C GLU A 28 -0.27 18.11 -5.33
N GLN A 29 -1.02 18.79 -4.46
CA GLN A 29 -0.53 20.01 -3.79
C GLN A 29 0.25 19.60 -2.54
N VAL A 30 1.57 19.83 -2.55
CA VAL A 30 2.48 19.47 -1.45
C VAL A 30 2.58 20.62 -0.44
N SER A 31 2.46 21.86 -0.92
CA SER A 31 2.45 23.06 -0.10
C SER A 31 1.68 24.19 -0.79
N GLU A 32 1.64 25.37 -0.18
CA GLU A 32 1.03 26.56 -0.79
C GLU A 32 1.65 26.91 -2.16
N THR A 33 2.94 26.63 -2.36
CA THR A 33 3.70 27.03 -3.56
C THR A 33 4.26 25.86 -4.37
N GLU A 34 4.05 24.62 -3.92
CA GLU A 34 4.57 23.42 -4.59
C GLU A 34 3.45 22.50 -5.07
N LEU A 35 3.41 22.27 -6.38
CA LEU A 35 2.62 21.23 -7.02
C LEU A 35 3.54 20.12 -7.51
N ARG A 36 3.18 18.87 -7.19
CA ARG A 36 3.85 17.68 -7.67
C ARG A 36 3.01 17.01 -8.75
N VAL A 37 3.58 16.91 -9.95
CA VAL A 37 2.95 16.23 -11.09
C VAL A 37 3.60 14.87 -11.28
N ARG A 38 2.81 13.81 -11.21
CA ARG A 38 3.25 12.43 -11.46
C ARG A 38 2.47 11.85 -12.63
N ARG A 39 3.10 10.99 -13.41
CA ARG A 39 2.37 10.19 -14.39
C ARG A 39 1.53 9.16 -13.65
N ALA A 40 0.25 9.09 -13.94
CA ALA A 40 -0.57 7.99 -13.48
C ALA A 40 -0.11 6.72 -14.19
N ARG A 41 0.30 5.70 -13.42
CA ARG A 41 0.40 4.35 -13.95
C ARG A 41 -1.01 3.78 -13.87
N VAL A 42 -1.71 3.72 -15.01
CA VAL A 42 -2.97 2.99 -15.10
C VAL A 42 -2.60 1.51 -15.03
N ILE A 43 -2.78 0.91 -13.87
CA ILE A 43 -2.66 -0.54 -13.67
C ILE A 43 -4.08 -1.07 -13.86
N ALA A 44 -4.29 -1.97 -14.82
CA ALA A 44 -5.59 -2.63 -14.96
C ALA A 44 -5.90 -3.39 -13.66
N GLU A 45 -7.17 -3.49 -13.26
CA GLU A 45 -7.53 -4.20 -12.02
C GLU A 45 -7.00 -5.65 -12.00
N ASP A 46 -6.96 -6.30 -13.17
CA ASP A 46 -6.41 -7.65 -13.38
C ASP A 46 -4.88 -7.74 -13.22
N GLU A 47 -4.18 -6.62 -13.15
CA GLU A 47 -2.73 -6.52 -12.96
C GLU A 47 -2.35 -5.99 -11.56
N LEU A 48 -3.31 -5.79 -10.66
CA LEU A 48 -3.02 -5.45 -9.28
C LEU A 48 -2.38 -6.67 -8.59
N PRO A 49 -1.12 -6.57 -8.12
CA PRO A 49 -0.51 -7.68 -7.39
C PRO A 49 -1.31 -7.92 -6.11
N PHE A 50 -1.63 -9.19 -5.83
CA PHE A 50 -2.30 -9.55 -4.60
C PHE A 50 -1.45 -9.12 -3.40
N ALA A 51 -2.07 -8.69 -2.31
CA ALA A 51 -1.33 -8.27 -1.12
C ALA A 51 -0.41 -9.39 -0.61
N GLU A 52 -0.86 -10.64 -0.77
CA GLU A 52 -0.17 -11.88 -0.51
C GLU A 52 1.12 -12.06 -1.33
N GLU A 53 1.20 -11.51 -2.55
CA GLU A 53 2.39 -11.56 -3.41
C GLU A 53 3.47 -10.54 -2.98
N SER A 54 3.05 -9.50 -2.26
CA SER A 54 3.94 -8.44 -1.76
C SER A 54 4.41 -8.65 -0.31
N ALA A 55 3.86 -9.66 0.37
CA ALA A 55 4.20 -9.95 1.76
C ALA A 55 5.66 -10.39 1.86
N ALA A 56 6.41 -9.73 2.74
CA ALA A 56 7.76 -10.16 3.05
C ALA A 56 7.71 -11.59 3.64
N PRO A 57 8.61 -12.50 3.20
CA PRO A 57 8.68 -13.82 3.78
C PRO A 57 9.02 -13.73 5.27
N LEU A 58 8.54 -14.70 6.06
CA LEU A 58 8.89 -14.79 7.48
C LEU A 58 10.42 -14.90 7.63
N SER A 59 10.96 -14.24 8.66
CA SER A 59 12.34 -14.45 9.07
C SER A 59 12.56 -15.92 9.44
N ASP A 60 13.79 -16.43 9.37
CA ASP A 60 14.08 -17.82 9.76
C ASP A 60 13.61 -18.12 11.20
N ARG A 61 13.84 -17.18 12.12
CA ARG A 61 13.38 -17.28 13.51
C ARG A 61 11.87 -17.42 13.62
N ASP A 62 11.13 -16.60 12.88
CA ASP A 62 9.66 -16.59 12.96
C ASP A 62 9.06 -17.79 12.24
N ARG A 63 9.66 -18.22 11.12
CA ARG A 63 9.31 -19.45 10.42
C ARG A 63 9.46 -20.65 11.34
N ASP A 64 10.60 -20.80 12.00
CA ASP A 64 10.89 -21.96 12.84
C ASP A 64 9.97 -21.97 14.07
N ARG A 65 9.70 -20.80 14.66
CA ARG A 65 8.70 -20.66 15.74
C ARG A 65 7.31 -21.04 15.27
N PHE A 66 6.91 -20.62 14.08
CA PHE A 66 5.60 -20.93 13.52
C PHE A 66 5.44 -22.44 13.29
N LEU A 67 6.43 -23.08 12.68
CA LEU A 67 6.44 -24.53 12.46
C LEU A 67 6.41 -25.31 13.78
N ALA A 68 7.14 -24.85 14.79
CA ALA A 68 7.10 -25.46 16.12
C ALA A 68 5.69 -25.41 16.74
N LEU A 69 4.98 -24.28 16.59
CA LEU A 69 3.61 -24.12 17.11
C LEU A 69 2.57 -24.96 16.37
N ILE A 70 2.81 -25.33 15.10
CA ILE A 70 1.95 -26.27 14.38
C ILE A 70 2.14 -27.69 14.92
N ASN A 71 3.39 -28.06 15.19
CA ASN A 71 3.72 -29.40 15.67
C ASN A 71 3.33 -29.61 17.15
N ASP A 72 3.51 -28.59 17.99
CA ASP A 72 3.12 -28.59 19.40
C ASP A 72 2.27 -27.35 19.72
N PRO A 73 0.95 -27.40 19.46
CA PRO A 73 0.09 -26.25 19.64
C PRO A 73 -0.09 -25.95 21.14
N PRO A 74 0.06 -24.68 21.54
CA PRO A 74 -0.08 -24.31 22.94
C PRO A 74 -1.52 -24.48 23.41
N THR A 75 -1.68 -24.88 24.67
CA THR A 75 -3.02 -24.99 25.28
C THR A 75 -3.70 -23.61 25.34
N PRO A 76 -4.99 -23.50 24.99
CA PRO A 76 -5.73 -22.25 25.07
C PRO A 76 -5.72 -21.64 26.47
N THR A 77 -5.38 -20.35 26.56
CA THR A 77 -5.35 -19.61 27.83
C THR A 77 -6.77 -19.40 28.37
N ALA A 78 -6.89 -19.17 29.69
CA ALA A 78 -8.17 -18.87 30.32
C ALA A 78 -8.87 -17.63 29.70
N ALA A 79 -8.08 -16.63 29.30
CA ALA A 79 -8.58 -15.44 28.61
C ALA A 79 -9.20 -15.79 27.25
N LEU A 80 -8.52 -16.64 26.45
CA LEU A 80 -9.02 -17.08 25.16
C LEU A 80 -10.30 -17.91 25.31
N LYS A 81 -10.35 -18.82 26.29
CA LYS A 81 -11.56 -19.60 26.62
C LYS A 81 -12.74 -18.69 26.98
N LYS A 82 -12.51 -17.68 27.83
CA LYS A 82 -13.54 -16.69 28.20
C LYS A 82 -14.04 -15.88 27.00
N ALA A 83 -13.14 -15.47 26.10
CA ALA A 83 -13.49 -14.74 24.89
C ALA A 83 -14.33 -15.60 23.93
N ALA A 84 -13.96 -16.86 23.74
CA ALA A 84 -14.71 -17.81 22.91
C ALA A 84 -16.14 -18.05 23.43
N LEU A 85 -16.31 -18.19 24.75
CA LEU A 85 -17.64 -18.32 25.38
C LEU A 85 -18.51 -17.07 25.15
N ARG A 86 -17.95 -15.87 25.30
CA ARG A 86 -18.66 -14.61 25.01
C ARG A 86 -19.05 -14.50 23.55
N HIS A 87 -18.17 -14.88 22.63
CA HIS A 87 -18.46 -14.88 21.20
C HIS A 87 -19.60 -15.84 20.86
N LYS A 88 -19.58 -17.06 21.42
CA LYS A 88 -20.66 -18.05 21.26
C LYS A 88 -22.01 -17.53 21.77
N ALA A 89 -22.04 -16.87 22.92
CA ALA A 89 -23.27 -16.32 23.49
C ALA A 89 -23.88 -15.15 22.68
N ARG A 90 -23.07 -14.45 21.89
CA ARG A 90 -23.52 -13.28 21.09
C ARG A 90 -23.95 -13.65 19.66
N ARG A 91 -23.43 -14.75 19.11
CA ARG A 91 -23.72 -15.20 17.73
C ARG A 91 -24.50 -16.53 17.67
N GLY A 92 -24.88 -17.07 18.83
CA GLY A 92 -25.83 -18.18 18.95
C GLY A 92 -27.26 -17.69 18.90
#